data_AF-A0A7V0KSE5-F1
#
_entry.id   AF-A0A7V0KSE5-F1
#
_cell.length_a   1.000
_cell.length_b   1.000
_cell.length_c   1.000
_cell.angle_alpha   90.00
_cell.angle_beta   90.00
_cell.angle_gamma   90.00
#
_symmetry.space_group_name_H-M   'P 1'
#
loop_
_entity.id
_entity.type
_entity.pdbx_description
1 polymer ?
#
loop_
_entity_poly.entity_id
_entity_poly.type
_entity_poly.pdbx_seq_one_letter_code
_entity_poly.pdbx_strand_id
1 'polypeptide(L)'
;MDRKALNQRCIALMQHPQVKVRMWHPRLFWYVRRNDPDPAQLKRPKVDLEELEVMLSAAAREASRVAAALDARNPGRADSIVCAVHDGQRPLLTSA
;
A
#
# COMPACT_ATOMS: atom_id res chain seq x y z
N MET A 1 9.53 6.32 10.69
CA MET A 1 8.88 5.05 11.10
C MET A 1 9.80 3.89 10.76
N ASP A 2 9.74 2.80 11.51
CA ASP A 2 10.50 1.58 11.17
C ASP A 2 9.91 0.90 9.92
N ARG A 3 10.76 0.62 8.93
CA ARG A 3 10.36 0.05 7.62
C ARG A 3 9.69 -1.33 7.77
N LYS A 4 10.08 -2.11 8.77
CA LYS A 4 9.49 -3.42 9.07
C LYS A 4 8.08 -3.27 9.64
N ALA A 5 7.88 -2.30 10.53
CA ALA A 5 6.57 -1.99 11.10
C ALA A 5 5.59 -1.47 10.04
N LEU A 6 6.06 -0.60 9.13
CA LEU A 6 5.23 -0.11 8.02
C LEU A 6 4.82 -1.24 7.07
N ASN A 7 5.75 -2.12 6.73
CA ASN A 7 5.45 -3.30 5.91
C ASN A 7 4.43 -4.24 6.57
N GLN A 8 4.54 -4.48 7.88
CA GLN A 8 3.55 -5.25 8.64
C GLN A 8 2.15 -4.61 8.59
N ARG A 9 2.08 -3.28 8.69
CA ARG A 9 0.81 -2.55 8.52
C ARG A 9 0.24 -2.72 7.11
N CYS A 10 1.06 -2.60 6.07
CA CYS A 10 0.61 -2.83 4.68
C CYS A 10 0.09 -4.26 4.49
N ILE A 11 0.76 -5.27 5.07
CA ILE A 11 0.30 -6.66 5.02
C ILE A 11 -1.05 -6.82 5.72
N ALA A 12 -1.24 -6.19 6.89
CA ALA A 12 -2.51 -6.22 7.60
C ALA A 12 -3.63 -5.54 6.82
N LEU A 13 -3.38 -4.36 6.25
CA LEU A 13 -4.34 -3.65 5.39
C LEU A 13 -4.68 -4.46 4.14
N MET A 14 -3.71 -5.18 3.56
CA MET A 14 -3.95 -6.07 2.41
C MET A 14 -4.95 -7.18 2.72
N GLN A 15 -5.06 -7.59 3.98
CA GLN A 15 -6.03 -8.59 4.43
C GLN A 15 -7.40 -8.00 4.73
N HIS A 16 -7.54 -6.68 4.73
CA HIS A 16 -8.79 -5.99 5.07
C HIS A 16 -9.90 -6.29 4.03
N PRO A 17 -11.15 -6.55 4.45
CA PRO A 17 -12.25 -6.89 3.54
C PRO A 17 -12.45 -5.87 2.42
N GLN A 18 -12.36 -4.58 2.73
CA GLN A 18 -12.53 -3.50 1.74
C GLN A 18 -11.36 -3.40 0.74
N VAL A 19 -10.18 -3.91 1.10
CA VAL A 19 -9.05 -3.99 0.17
C VAL A 19 -9.18 -5.23 -0.70
N LYS A 20 -9.64 -6.35 -0.14
CA LYS A 20 -9.85 -7.60 -0.88
C LYS A 20 -10.86 -7.45 -2.03
N VAL A 21 -11.90 -6.63 -1.88
CA VAL A 21 -12.86 -6.36 -2.97
C VAL A 21 -12.24 -5.64 -4.16
N ARG A 22 -11.08 -5.00 -3.99
CA ARG A 22 -10.33 -4.37 -5.10
C ARG A 22 -9.57 -5.40 -5.95
N MET A 23 -9.53 -6.68 -5.53
CA MET A 23 -8.86 -7.79 -6.22
C MET A 23 -7.38 -7.53 -6.52
N TRP A 24 -6.73 -6.68 -5.73
CA TRP A 24 -5.29 -6.47 -5.87
C TRP A 24 -4.53 -7.68 -5.34
N HIS A 25 -3.60 -8.20 -6.14
CA HIS A 25 -2.81 -9.34 -5.75
C HIS A 25 -1.52 -8.89 -5.04
N PRO A 26 -1.11 -9.51 -3.91
CA PRO A 26 0.16 -9.19 -3.26
C PRO A 26 1.42 -9.17 -4.16
N ARG A 27 1.47 -9.92 -5.26
CA ARG A 27 2.65 -9.92 -6.16
C ARG A 27 2.85 -8.61 -6.91
N LEU A 28 1.82 -7.76 -6.95
CA LEU A 28 1.92 -6.41 -7.51
C LEU A 28 2.85 -5.55 -6.67
N PHE A 29 2.81 -5.72 -5.35
CA PHE A 29 3.51 -4.84 -4.40
C PHE A 29 4.72 -5.50 -3.74
N TRP A 30 4.78 -6.84 -3.70
CA TRP A 30 5.89 -7.59 -3.11
C TRP A 30 6.55 -8.56 -4.09
N TYR A 31 7.84 -8.81 -3.88
CA TYR A 31 8.53 -9.95 -4.49
C TYR A 31 8.11 -11.23 -3.79
N VAL A 32 7.37 -12.06 -4.50
CA VAL A 32 6.90 -13.35 -4.00
C VAL A 32 7.27 -14.46 -4.97
N ARG A 33 7.60 -15.63 -4.42
CA ARG A 33 7.98 -16.81 -5.22
C ARG A 33 6.79 -17.64 -5.67
N ARG A 34 5.65 -17.51 -4.99
CA ARG A 34 4.45 -18.32 -5.21
C ARG A 34 3.27 -17.46 -5.62
N ASN A 35 2.31 -18.13 -6.27
CA ASN A 35 1.11 -17.47 -6.74
C ASN A 35 0.23 -16.98 -5.60
N ASP A 36 0.12 -17.71 -4.50
CA ASP A 36 -0.61 -17.30 -3.30
C ASP A 36 0.36 -17.24 -2.10
N PRO A 37 1.00 -16.08 -1.87
CA PRO A 37 1.99 -15.92 -0.82
C PRO A 37 1.33 -15.73 0.55
N ASP A 38 1.80 -16.48 1.54
CA ASP A 38 1.45 -16.24 2.94
C ASP A 38 1.94 -14.83 3.37
N PRO A 39 1.19 -14.09 4.21
CA PRO A 39 1.65 -12.85 4.85
C PRO A 39 3.11 -12.87 5.35
N ALA A 40 3.57 -13.99 5.91
CA ALA A 40 4.95 -14.15 6.41
C ALA A 40 6.02 -14.09 5.30
N GLN A 41 5.64 -14.29 4.03
CA GLN A 41 6.53 -14.24 2.87
C GLN A 41 6.66 -12.84 2.27
N LEU A 42 5.79 -11.89 2.66
CA LEU A 42 5.77 -10.52 2.15
C LEU A 42 6.85 -9.65 2.80
N LYS A 43 8.13 -9.99 2.58
CA LYS A 43 9.27 -9.31 3.22
C LYS A 43 9.88 -8.20 2.38
N ARG A 44 9.89 -8.38 1.05
CA ARG A 44 10.58 -7.48 0.12
C ARG A 44 9.57 -6.75 -0.77
N PRO A 45 9.22 -5.49 -0.47
CA PRO A 45 8.35 -4.71 -1.33
C PRO A 45 9.05 -4.35 -2.65
N LYS A 46 8.26 -4.26 -3.72
CA LYS A 46 8.64 -3.77 -5.07
C LYS A 46 8.41 -2.27 -5.21
N VAL A 47 7.48 -1.75 -4.42
CA VAL A 47 6.99 -0.38 -4.46
C VAL A 47 7.35 0.32 -3.17
N ASP A 48 7.34 1.65 -3.21
CA ASP A 48 7.52 2.49 -2.04
C ASP A 48 6.47 2.13 -0.97
N LEU A 49 6.94 1.85 0.25
CA LEU A 49 6.08 1.40 1.32
C LEU A 49 5.18 2.51 1.86
N GLU A 50 5.60 3.77 1.76
CA GLU A 50 4.81 4.89 2.23
C GLU A 50 3.64 5.11 1.28
N GLU A 51 3.91 5.14 -0.04
CA GLU A 51 2.86 5.23 -1.06
C GLU A 51 1.89 4.02 -1.01
N LEU A 52 2.43 2.82 -0.78
CA LEU A 52 1.61 1.62 -0.62
C LEU A 52 0.70 1.71 0.61
N GLU A 53 1.20 2.23 1.74
CA GLU A 53 0.38 2.40 2.94
C GLU A 53 -0.75 3.39 2.72
N VAL A 54 -0.48 4.52 2.06
CA VAL A 54 -1.53 5.51 1.72
C VAL A 54 -2.60 4.85 0.84
N MET A 55 -2.18 4.14 -0.21
CA MET A 55 -3.07 3.46 -1.13
C MET A 55 -3.96 2.42 -0.43
N LEU A 56 -3.35 1.57 0.41
CA LEU A 56 -4.08 0.53 1.14
C LEU A 56 -4.98 1.12 2.23
N SER A 57 -4.57 2.20 2.89
CA SER A 57 -5.38 2.88 3.90
C SER A 57 -6.60 3.55 3.26
N ALA A 58 -6.42 4.22 2.12
CA ALA A 58 -7.52 4.79 1.33
C ALA A 58 -8.52 3.70 0.91
N ALA A 59 -8.02 2.55 0.44
CA ALA A 59 -8.85 1.42 0.05
C ALA A 59 -9.56 0.77 1.25
N ALA A 60 -8.95 0.77 2.42
CA ALA A 60 -9.54 0.30 3.68
C ALA A 60 -10.49 1.31 4.33
N ARG A 61 -10.56 2.55 3.81
CA ARG A 61 -11.22 3.72 4.44
C ARG A 61 -10.67 4.02 5.84
N GLU A 62 -9.37 3.81 6.03
CA GLU A 62 -8.64 4.18 7.24
C GLU A 62 -7.76 5.41 7.00
N ALA A 63 -7.47 6.14 8.07
CA ALA A 63 -6.47 7.21 8.02
C ALA A 63 -5.07 6.62 7.81
N SER A 64 -4.35 7.17 6.83
CA SER A 64 -2.94 6.86 6.60
C SER A 64 -2.08 7.44 7.72
N ARG A 65 -1.05 6.69 8.15
CA ARG A 65 -0.08 7.16 9.15
C ARG A 65 1.10 7.91 8.53
N VAL A 66 1.29 7.80 7.22
CA VAL A 66 2.47 8.32 6.51
C VAL A 66 2.11 9.36 5.45
N ALA A 67 0.82 9.59 5.17
CA ALA A 67 0.37 10.58 4.19
C ALA A 67 1.01 11.97 4.42
N ALA A 68 0.97 12.48 5.65
CA ALA A 68 1.58 13.78 5.97
C ALA A 68 3.11 13.80 5.75
N ALA A 69 3.81 12.69 6.04
CA ALA A 69 5.24 12.58 5.79
C ALA A 69 5.56 12.46 4.29
N LEU A 70 4.71 11.75 3.54
CA LEU A 70 4.82 11.60 2.10
C LEU A 70 4.60 12.94 1.39
N ASP A 71 3.57 13.69 1.78
CA ASP A 71 3.29 15.02 1.21
C ASP A 71 4.37 16.05 1.56
N ALA A 72 4.98 15.96 2.75
CA ALA A 72 6.12 16.79 3.10
C ALA A 72 7.34 16.54 2.16
N ARG A 73 7.48 15.32 1.63
CA ARG A 73 8.54 14.96 0.67
C ARG A 73 8.14 15.24 -0.77
N ASN A 74 6.89 14.99 -1.13
CA ASN A 74 6.34 15.13 -2.47
C ASN A 74 4.91 15.71 -2.37
N PRO A 75 4.78 17.05 -2.41
CA PRO A 75 3.49 17.72 -2.17
C PRO A 75 2.38 17.24 -3.11
N GLY A 76 1.25 16.83 -2.53
CA GLY A 76 0.06 16.38 -3.26
C GLY A 76 0.10 14.93 -3.73
N ARG A 77 1.17 14.19 -3.40
CA ARG A 77 1.31 12.78 -3.78
C ARG A 77 0.33 11.89 -3.02
N ALA A 78 0.13 12.13 -1.72
CA ALA A 78 -0.81 11.32 -0.94
C ALA A 78 -2.25 11.55 -1.41
N ASP A 79 -2.66 12.81 -1.61
CA ASP A 79 -3.98 13.16 -2.15
C ASP A 79 -4.21 12.54 -3.53
N SER A 80 -3.23 12.60 -4.42
CA SER A 80 -3.34 11.99 -5.76
C SER A 80 -3.58 10.47 -5.68
N ILE A 81 -2.89 9.77 -4.79
CA ILE A 81 -3.08 8.33 -4.55
C ILE A 81 -4.48 8.06 -3.99
N VAL A 82 -4.91 8.86 -3.00
CA VAL A 82 -6.23 8.73 -2.37
C VAL A 82 -7.34 8.92 -3.40
N CYS A 83 -7.30 9.99 -4.18
CA CYS A 83 -8.28 10.25 -5.25
C CYS A 83 -8.35 9.10 -6.26
N ALA A 84 -7.20 8.62 -6.75
CA ALA A 84 -7.17 7.50 -7.69
C ALA A 84 -7.83 6.23 -7.13
N VAL A 85 -7.58 5.92 -5.85
CA VAL A 85 -8.19 4.77 -5.17
C VAL A 85 -9.71 4.94 -5.00
N HIS A 86 -10.18 6.15 -4.69
CA HIS A 86 -11.61 6.45 -4.61
C HIS A 86 -12.31 6.28 -5.96
N ASP A 87 -11.67 6.70 -7.05
CA ASP A 87 -12.13 6.49 -8.43
C ASP A 87 -12.03 5.02 -8.88
N GLY A 88 -11.56 4.13 -8.01
CA GLY A 88 -11.42 2.70 -8.26
C GLY A 88 -10.23 2.34 -9.14
N GLN A 89 -9.34 3.29 -9.40
CA GLN A 89 -8.10 3.07 -10.12
C GLN A 89 -7.01 2.53 -9.19
N ARG A 90 -6.04 1.84 -9.78
CA ARG A 90 -4.79 1.49 -9.10
C ARG A 90 -3.75 2.56 -9.41
N PRO A 91 -3.34 3.41 -8.46
CA PRO A 91 -2.33 4.42 -8.71
C PRO A 91 -0.99 3.78 -9.08
N LEU A 92 -0.21 4.46 -9.90
CA LEU A 92 1.17 4.09 -10.18
C LEU A 92 2.01 4.45 -8.96
N LEU A 93 2.59 3.43 -8.32
CA LEU A 93 3.48 3.61 -7.18
C LEU A 93 4.93 3.67 -7.62
N THR A 94 5.73 4.47 -6.93
CA THR A 94 7.18 4.56 -7.13
C THR A 94 7.83 3.22 -6.76
N SER A 95 8.86 2.80 -7.51
CA SER A 95 9.63 1.59 -7.18
C SER A 95 10.53 1.80 -5.96
N ALA A 96 10.67 0.77 -5.12
CA ALA A 96 11.48 0.78 -3.89
C ALA A 96 12.92 0.28 -4.04
#